data_AF-A0A0P0CU02-F1
#
_entry.id   AF-A0A0P0CU02-F1
#
_cell.length_a   1.000
_cell.length_b   1.000
_cell.length_c   1.000
_cell.angle_alpha   90.00
_cell.angle_beta   90.00
_cell.angle_gamma   90.00
#
_symmetry.space_group_name_H-M   'P 1'
#
loop_
_entity.id
_entity.type
_entity.pdbx_description
1 polymer ?
#
loop_
_entity_poly.entity_id
_entity_poly.type
_entity_poly.pdbx_seq_one_letter_code
_entity_poly.pdbx_strand_id
1 'polypeptide(L)'
;MKKLLRSCLVFTFLYVHLSSCTTSQTKTDSDSTNAKTAGNPVYPGWYADPEGTIFGKKYWIYPTFSARYKDQMHLDAFSSPDLITWTKHNRIIDTASVKWANKAMWAPAVVQKGKRYFLFFGANDIQSDQEVGGIGVAVADKPNGPFKDYLGKPLVDKFHNGAQPIDQFVFQDKDGQYYLIYGGWRHCNIAKLKDDFTGFVPFADGTTFKEITPQNYVEGPFMFIRNGKYYFMWSEGGWTGPDYSVANAVADSPFGPFKRVGKILQQDPAIATGAGHHSVIQVPKKDERYIVYHRRPLTEIDRDHRVTCIEQMFFNEQGFIKPVKLTNEGVARKPL
;
A
#
# COMPACT_ATOMS: atom_id res chain seq x y z
N MET A 1 -57.10 72.90 -25.69
CA MET A 1 -58.24 72.33 -26.44
C MET A 1 -57.73 71.24 -27.37
N LYS A 2 -58.40 70.07 -27.30
CA LYS A 2 -58.42 68.96 -28.27
C LYS A 2 -57.14 68.11 -28.48
N LYS A 3 -57.29 66.86 -28.01
CA LYS A 3 -56.55 65.62 -28.24
C LYS A 3 -56.24 65.36 -29.73
N LEU A 4 -55.12 64.68 -29.98
CA LEU A 4 -55.11 63.58 -30.95
C LEU A 4 -54.10 62.50 -30.54
N LEU A 5 -54.62 61.29 -30.33
CA LEU A 5 -53.88 60.04 -30.10
C LEU A 5 -53.06 59.67 -31.33
N ARG A 6 -51.83 59.17 -31.13
CA ARG A 6 -51.26 58.12 -31.97
C ARG A 6 -50.54 57.09 -31.12
N SER A 7 -51.09 55.87 -31.17
CA SER A 7 -50.54 54.63 -30.63
C SER A 7 -49.34 54.21 -31.49
N CYS A 8 -48.25 53.75 -30.87
CA CYS A 8 -47.26 52.92 -31.55
C CYS A 8 -46.64 51.93 -30.57
N LEU A 9 -46.60 50.68 -31.04
CA LEU A 9 -46.26 49.44 -30.34
C LEU A 9 -44.90 49.48 -29.63
N VAL A 10 -44.88 48.97 -28.39
CA VAL A 10 -43.66 48.53 -27.71
C VAL A 10 -43.46 47.06 -28.04
N PHE A 11 -42.41 46.73 -28.81
CA PHE A 11 -41.93 45.36 -28.98
C PHE A 11 -41.11 44.97 -27.75
N THR A 12 -41.66 44.13 -26.88
CA THR A 12 -40.91 43.49 -25.80
C THR A 12 -40.21 42.26 -26.37
N PHE A 13 -38.88 42.32 -26.56
CA PHE A 13 -38.07 41.13 -26.85
C PHE A 13 -37.98 40.26 -25.58
N LEU A 14 -38.62 39.09 -25.62
CA LEU A 14 -38.51 38.07 -24.59
C LEU A 14 -37.17 37.33 -24.78
N TYR A 15 -36.15 37.66 -23.98
CA TYR A 15 -34.92 36.88 -23.92
C TYR A 15 -35.18 35.58 -23.15
N VAL A 16 -35.33 34.46 -23.86
CA VAL A 16 -35.34 33.13 -23.26
C VAL A 16 -33.88 32.73 -22.98
N HIS A 17 -33.45 32.85 -21.72
CA HIS A 17 -32.23 32.20 -21.26
C HIS A 17 -32.48 30.69 -21.18
N LEU A 18 -32.04 29.95 -22.21
CA LEU A 18 -31.81 28.52 -22.13
C LEU A 18 -30.58 28.28 -21.24
N SER A 19 -30.80 28.11 -19.94
CA SER A 19 -29.82 27.51 -19.04
C SER A 19 -29.68 26.03 -19.40
N SER A 20 -28.67 25.71 -20.20
CA SER A 20 -28.22 24.33 -20.40
C SER A 20 -27.65 23.82 -19.07
N CYS A 21 -28.49 23.10 -18.33
CA CYS A 21 -28.08 22.32 -17.17
C CYS A 21 -27.28 21.12 -17.70
N THR A 22 -25.96 21.27 -17.80
CA THR A 22 -25.07 20.16 -18.12
C THR A 22 -25.01 19.23 -16.91
N THR A 23 -25.91 18.26 -16.88
CA THR A 23 -25.92 17.20 -15.88
C THR A 23 -24.62 16.40 -16.04
N SER A 24 -23.66 16.62 -15.15
CA SER A 24 -22.49 15.76 -14.99
C SER A 24 -23.00 14.37 -14.61
N GLN A 25 -22.99 13.43 -15.55
CA GLN A 25 -23.25 12.03 -15.27
C GLN A 25 -22.09 11.49 -14.43
N THR A 26 -22.29 11.45 -13.11
CA THR A 26 -21.57 10.55 -12.23
C THR A 26 -21.79 9.13 -12.74
N LYS A 27 -20.72 8.45 -13.19
CA LYS A 27 -20.73 7.01 -13.47
C LYS A 27 -21.20 6.28 -12.22
N THR A 28 -22.45 5.81 -12.24
CA THR A 28 -23.03 4.91 -11.25
C THR A 28 -22.45 3.50 -11.43
N ASP A 29 -22.35 2.75 -10.32
CA ASP A 29 -21.77 1.42 -10.10
C ASP A 29 -22.20 0.24 -11.02
N SER A 30 -22.91 0.48 -12.12
CA SER A 30 -23.49 -0.57 -12.97
C SER A 30 -22.52 -1.23 -13.96
N ASP A 31 -21.29 -0.75 -14.10
CA ASP A 31 -20.30 -1.30 -15.06
C ASP A 31 -19.42 -2.43 -14.46
N SER A 32 -19.43 -2.61 -13.13
CA SER A 32 -18.53 -3.55 -12.43
C SER A 32 -18.95 -5.02 -12.52
N THR A 33 -20.22 -5.32 -12.80
CA THR A 33 -20.73 -6.70 -12.79
C THR A 33 -20.33 -7.52 -14.02
N ASN A 34 -19.96 -6.88 -15.14
CA ASN A 34 -19.53 -7.53 -16.38
C ASN A 34 -18.03 -7.36 -16.70
N ALA A 35 -17.28 -6.61 -15.89
CA ALA A 35 -15.84 -6.46 -16.08
C ALA A 35 -15.14 -7.83 -15.96
N LYS A 36 -14.33 -8.18 -16.98
CA LYS A 36 -13.56 -9.43 -17.04
C LYS A 36 -12.22 -9.32 -16.30
N THR A 37 -11.69 -8.10 -16.18
CA THR A 37 -10.44 -7.80 -15.49
C THR A 37 -10.63 -6.65 -14.50
N ALA A 38 -9.73 -6.53 -13.52
CA ALA A 38 -9.78 -5.53 -12.45
C ALA A 38 -9.62 -4.09 -12.98
N GLY A 39 -8.86 -3.93 -14.06
CA GLY A 39 -8.33 -2.63 -14.47
C GLY A 39 -7.20 -2.18 -13.53
N ASN A 40 -6.23 -1.46 -14.09
CA ASN A 40 -5.23 -0.74 -13.33
C ASN A 40 -5.39 0.76 -13.57
N PRO A 41 -5.61 1.57 -12.51
CA PRO A 41 -5.60 1.18 -11.09
C PRO A 41 -6.84 0.38 -10.65
N VAL A 42 -6.67 -0.44 -9.61
CA VAL A 42 -7.71 -1.38 -9.12
C VAL A 42 -8.90 -0.70 -8.44
N TYR A 43 -8.73 0.53 -7.99
CA TYR A 43 -9.76 1.41 -7.46
C TYR A 43 -9.35 2.87 -7.65
N PRO A 44 -10.30 3.82 -7.69
CA PRO A 44 -9.99 5.23 -7.87
C PRO A 44 -9.34 5.84 -6.61
N GLY A 45 -8.54 6.89 -6.83
CA GLY A 45 -7.92 7.69 -5.78
C GLY A 45 -6.39 7.55 -5.72
N TRP A 46 -5.77 8.43 -4.95
CA TRP A 46 -4.32 8.46 -4.77
C TRP A 46 -3.92 7.60 -3.58
N TYR A 47 -3.39 6.42 -3.89
CA TYR A 47 -3.05 5.39 -2.92
C TYR A 47 -1.73 4.74 -3.27
N ALA A 48 -0.87 4.66 -2.27
CA ALA A 48 0.47 4.12 -2.38
C ALA A 48 0.71 3.02 -1.35
N ASP A 49 1.91 2.46 -1.41
CA ASP A 49 2.46 1.52 -0.43
C ASP A 49 1.48 0.41 0.01
N PRO A 50 0.92 -0.37 -0.94
CA PRO A 50 -0.18 -1.27 -0.65
C PRO A 50 0.28 -2.55 0.06
N GLU A 51 -0.39 -2.91 1.15
CA GLU A 51 -0.33 -4.24 1.77
C GLU A 51 -1.56 -5.07 1.39
N GLY A 52 -1.33 -6.13 0.63
CA GLY A 52 -2.33 -7.06 0.12
C GLY A 52 -2.37 -8.35 0.92
N THR A 53 -3.55 -8.77 1.36
CA THR A 53 -3.74 -10.03 2.08
C THR A 53 -5.13 -10.63 1.84
N ILE A 54 -5.39 -11.80 2.42
CA ILE A 54 -6.72 -12.43 2.43
C ILE A 54 -7.15 -12.67 3.88
N PHE A 55 -8.31 -12.13 4.24
CA PHE A 55 -8.97 -12.40 5.52
C PHE A 55 -10.39 -12.91 5.27
N GLY A 56 -10.68 -14.09 5.82
CA GLY A 56 -11.92 -14.80 5.53
C GLY A 56 -12.03 -15.15 4.05
N LYS A 57 -13.12 -14.72 3.40
CA LYS A 57 -13.39 -14.95 1.97
C LYS A 57 -13.22 -13.68 1.12
N LYS A 58 -12.35 -12.77 1.54
CA LYS A 58 -12.11 -11.51 0.83
C LYS A 58 -10.62 -11.23 0.71
N TYR A 59 -10.24 -10.71 -0.45
CA TYR A 59 -9.01 -9.97 -0.63
C TYR A 59 -9.11 -8.65 0.10
N TRP A 60 -8.00 -8.20 0.65
CA TRP A 60 -7.86 -6.90 1.30
C TRP A 60 -6.61 -6.20 0.80
N ILE A 61 -6.70 -4.89 0.59
CA ILE A 61 -5.56 -4.01 0.35
C ILE A 61 -5.63 -2.86 1.34
N TYR A 62 -4.54 -2.62 2.06
CA TYR A 62 -4.35 -1.51 2.98
C TYR A 62 -3.26 -0.61 2.39
N PRO A 63 -3.62 0.54 1.81
CA PRO A 63 -2.63 1.47 1.26
C PRO A 63 -2.38 2.68 2.17
N THR A 64 -1.25 3.33 1.95
CA THR A 64 -1.05 4.74 2.33
C THR A 64 -2.00 5.63 1.51
N PHE A 65 -2.71 6.56 2.16
CA PHE A 65 -3.33 7.68 1.44
C PHE A 65 -2.22 8.58 0.88
N SER A 66 -2.10 8.67 -0.44
CA SER A 66 -0.99 9.38 -1.09
C SER A 66 -1.33 10.86 -1.24
N ALA A 67 -0.66 11.69 -0.44
CA ALA A 67 -0.82 13.13 -0.38
C ALA A 67 0.46 13.74 0.20
N ARG A 68 0.49 15.07 0.33
CA ARG A 68 1.58 15.74 1.04
C ARG A 68 1.66 15.23 2.48
N TYR A 69 2.87 15.14 3.02
CA TYR A 69 3.14 14.46 4.30
C TYR A 69 2.21 14.89 5.46
N LYS A 70 1.97 16.19 5.59
CA LYS A 70 1.09 16.76 6.62
C LYS A 70 -0.39 16.37 6.49
N ASP A 71 -0.81 15.94 5.31
CA ASP A 71 -2.19 15.58 4.98
C ASP A 71 -2.38 14.04 5.06
N GLN A 72 -1.29 13.26 5.14
CA GLN A 72 -1.29 11.81 5.32
C GLN A 72 -1.53 11.42 6.79
N MET A 73 -2.74 11.70 7.27
CA MET A 73 -3.11 11.54 8.68
C MET A 73 -4.05 10.35 8.96
N HIS A 74 -4.31 9.52 7.95
CA HIS A 74 -5.20 8.37 8.07
C HIS A 74 -4.81 7.29 7.08
N LEU A 75 -5.29 6.07 7.33
CA LEU A 75 -5.25 4.97 6.37
C LEU A 75 -6.68 4.53 6.05
N ASP A 76 -6.87 4.08 4.83
CA ASP A 76 -8.08 3.41 4.36
C ASP A 76 -7.80 1.91 4.18
N ALA A 77 -8.83 1.10 4.01
CA ALA A 77 -8.71 -0.26 3.50
C ALA A 77 -9.68 -0.49 2.35
N PHE A 78 -9.38 -1.49 1.52
CA PHE A 78 -10.22 -1.91 0.42
C PHE A 78 -10.40 -3.41 0.51
N SER A 79 -11.63 -3.91 0.32
CA SER A 79 -11.90 -5.35 0.31
C SER A 79 -12.62 -5.77 -0.95
N SER A 80 -12.27 -6.92 -1.51
CA SER A 80 -12.93 -7.48 -2.69
C SER A 80 -13.24 -8.96 -2.52
N PRO A 81 -14.41 -9.45 -2.97
CA PRO A 81 -14.66 -10.87 -3.05
C PRO A 81 -13.99 -11.53 -4.26
N ASP A 82 -13.54 -10.76 -5.26
CA ASP A 82 -13.22 -11.29 -6.59
C ASP A 82 -12.10 -10.58 -7.37
N LEU A 83 -11.33 -9.70 -6.71
CA LEU A 83 -10.28 -8.82 -7.26
C LEU A 83 -10.76 -7.70 -8.20
N ILE A 84 -12.06 -7.62 -8.50
CA ILE A 84 -12.62 -6.60 -9.40
C ILE A 84 -13.51 -5.64 -8.63
N THR A 85 -14.41 -6.18 -7.82
CA THR A 85 -15.41 -5.38 -7.12
C THR A 85 -14.83 -4.98 -5.76
N TRP A 86 -14.38 -3.73 -5.62
CA TRP A 86 -13.74 -3.24 -4.41
C TRP A 86 -14.69 -2.40 -3.56
N THR A 87 -14.81 -2.75 -2.28
CA THR A 87 -15.48 -1.94 -1.25
C THR A 87 -14.43 -1.15 -0.48
N LYS A 88 -14.57 0.18 -0.48
CA LYS A 88 -13.73 1.07 0.33
C LYS A 88 -14.20 1.11 1.79
N HIS A 89 -13.25 1.04 2.71
CA HIS A 89 -13.41 1.22 4.15
C HIS A 89 -12.62 2.46 4.54
N ASN A 90 -13.33 3.58 4.75
CA ASN A 90 -12.70 4.87 5.01
C ASN A 90 -12.16 4.95 6.45
N ARG A 91 -10.99 5.58 6.61
CA ARG A 91 -10.38 5.99 7.88
C ARG A 91 -10.41 4.88 8.92
N ILE A 92 -9.84 3.73 8.55
CA ILE A 92 -9.74 2.58 9.46
C ILE A 92 -8.89 2.91 10.69
N ILE A 93 -7.99 3.89 10.57
CA ILE A 93 -7.18 4.50 11.64
C ILE A 93 -6.84 5.95 11.24
N ASP A 94 -6.65 6.81 12.22
CA ASP A 94 -6.14 8.17 12.02
C ASP A 94 -5.36 8.71 13.23
N THR A 95 -4.78 9.90 13.08
CA THR A 95 -4.03 10.60 14.14
C THR A 95 -4.88 10.97 15.37
N ALA A 96 -6.21 10.97 15.28
CA ALA A 96 -7.05 11.14 16.47
C ALA A 96 -7.02 9.88 17.36
N SER A 97 -6.81 8.70 16.77
CA SER A 97 -6.66 7.42 17.48
C SER A 97 -5.22 7.08 17.90
N VAL A 98 -4.21 7.76 17.33
CA VAL A 98 -2.78 7.56 17.61
C VAL A 98 -2.15 8.87 18.04
N LYS A 99 -2.12 9.14 19.35
CA LYS A 99 -1.85 10.50 19.89
C LYS A 99 -0.44 11.02 19.66
N TRP A 100 0.53 10.13 19.47
CA TRP A 100 1.91 10.50 19.18
C TRP A 100 2.15 10.76 17.67
N ALA A 101 1.23 10.37 16.79
CA ALA A 101 1.30 10.60 15.35
C ALA A 101 0.56 11.88 14.95
N ASN A 102 1.17 12.70 14.08
CA ASN A 102 0.57 13.95 13.57
C ASN A 102 0.70 14.14 12.05
N LYS A 103 1.49 13.31 11.35
CA LYS A 103 1.68 13.34 9.90
C LYS A 103 2.23 11.98 9.42
N ALA A 104 2.33 11.81 8.11
CA ALA A 104 3.12 10.73 7.50
C ALA A 104 2.73 9.31 7.98
N MET A 105 1.43 9.01 8.09
CA MET A 105 0.97 7.64 8.35
C MET A 105 1.15 6.78 7.10
N TRP A 106 2.09 5.83 7.12
CA TRP A 106 2.62 5.18 5.92
C TRP A 106 2.68 3.65 5.97
N ALA A 107 2.73 3.09 4.76
CA ALA A 107 3.17 1.75 4.41
C ALA A 107 2.69 0.69 5.40
N PRO A 108 1.37 0.47 5.51
CA PRO A 108 0.84 -0.42 6.53
C PRO A 108 1.30 -1.87 6.31
N ALA A 109 1.38 -2.63 7.40
CA ALA A 109 1.42 -4.09 7.34
C ALA A 109 0.33 -4.65 8.26
N VAL A 110 -0.34 -5.73 7.86
CA VAL A 110 -1.50 -6.22 8.61
C VAL A 110 -1.45 -7.73 8.81
N VAL A 111 -1.77 -8.17 10.02
CA VAL A 111 -1.82 -9.59 10.36
C VAL A 111 -3.05 -9.89 11.21
N GLN A 112 -3.71 -11.01 10.92
CA GLN A 112 -4.72 -11.56 11.81
C GLN A 112 -4.05 -12.52 12.79
N LYS A 113 -4.24 -12.30 14.09
CA LYS A 113 -3.84 -13.23 15.13
C LYS A 113 -5.01 -13.55 16.06
N GLY A 114 -5.44 -14.82 16.02
CA GLY A 114 -6.68 -15.24 16.66
C GLY A 114 -7.89 -14.50 16.06
N LYS A 115 -8.67 -13.85 16.92
CA LYS A 115 -9.85 -13.06 16.51
C LYS A 115 -9.56 -11.57 16.26
N ARG A 116 -8.31 -11.14 16.46
CA ARG A 116 -7.92 -9.73 16.35
C ARG A 116 -7.05 -9.49 15.12
N TYR A 117 -7.08 -8.26 14.64
CA TYR A 117 -6.28 -7.76 13.53
C TYR A 117 -5.31 -6.73 14.07
N PHE A 118 -4.06 -6.84 13.67
CA PHE A 118 -2.98 -5.95 14.06
C PHE A 118 -2.48 -5.23 12.82
N LEU A 119 -2.51 -3.90 12.87
CA LEU A 119 -2.06 -3.01 11.81
C LEU A 119 -0.81 -2.30 12.30
N PHE A 120 0.30 -2.52 11.62
CA PHE A 120 1.54 -1.82 11.82
C PHE A 120 1.63 -0.69 10.78
N PHE A 121 2.20 0.44 11.15
CA PHE A 121 2.31 1.62 10.28
C PHE A 121 3.49 2.49 10.70
N GLY A 122 4.12 3.17 9.75
CA GLY A 122 5.06 4.25 10.04
C GLY A 122 4.32 5.57 10.33
N ALA A 123 4.89 6.44 11.16
CA ALA A 123 4.34 7.78 11.41
C ALA A 123 5.43 8.81 11.74
N ASN A 124 5.13 10.07 11.40
CA ASN A 124 5.93 11.28 11.62
C ASN A 124 7.25 11.42 10.84
N ASP A 125 7.71 10.38 10.14
CA ASP A 125 8.94 10.42 9.31
C ASP A 125 10.14 10.98 10.09
N ILE A 126 10.51 10.32 11.19
CA ILE A 126 11.60 10.83 12.03
C ILE A 126 12.91 10.88 11.22
N GLN A 127 13.64 11.99 11.35
CA GLN A 127 14.95 12.18 10.73
C GLN A 127 16.10 11.99 11.74
N SER A 128 15.78 11.75 13.01
CA SER A 128 16.75 11.55 14.09
C SER A 128 16.09 10.89 15.32
N ASP A 129 16.88 10.29 16.22
CA ASP A 129 16.41 9.66 17.48
C ASP A 129 15.81 10.66 18.50
N GLN A 130 15.87 11.95 18.20
CA GLN A 130 15.38 13.06 19.04
C GLN A 130 13.92 13.41 18.73
N GLU A 131 13.37 12.88 17.63
CA GLU A 131 12.01 13.13 17.18
C GLU A 131 11.06 12.02 17.67
N VAL A 132 9.82 12.40 17.97
CA VAL A 132 8.77 11.43 18.32
C VAL A 132 8.18 10.88 17.03
N GLY A 133 8.29 9.57 16.82
CA GLY A 133 7.69 8.88 15.67
C GLY A 133 8.28 7.50 15.45
N GLY A 134 8.10 6.96 14.24
CA GLY A 134 8.57 5.63 13.87
C GLY A 134 7.42 4.64 13.63
N ILE A 135 7.64 3.37 13.96
CA ILE A 135 6.69 2.29 13.65
C ILE A 135 5.74 2.10 14.83
N GLY A 136 4.44 2.21 14.58
CA GLY A 136 3.36 1.89 15.51
C GLY A 136 2.76 0.51 15.29
N VAL A 137 1.97 0.05 16.27
CA VAL A 137 1.05 -1.08 16.13
C VAL A 137 -0.30 -0.69 16.70
N ALA A 138 -1.35 -0.97 15.95
CA ALA A 138 -2.73 -0.76 16.33
C ALA A 138 -3.53 -2.07 16.24
N VAL A 139 -4.63 -2.16 16.97
CA VAL A 139 -5.46 -3.37 17.06
C VAL A 139 -6.92 -3.08 16.78
N ALA A 140 -7.59 -4.03 16.13
CA ALA A 140 -9.04 -4.04 15.89
C ALA A 140 -9.63 -5.45 16.02
N ASP A 141 -10.95 -5.52 16.24
CA ASP A 141 -11.70 -6.78 16.21
C ASP A 141 -12.15 -7.19 14.79
N LYS A 142 -11.99 -6.29 13.82
CA LYS A 142 -12.41 -6.48 12.43
C LYS A 142 -11.32 -6.02 11.47
N PRO A 143 -11.23 -6.60 10.26
CA PRO A 143 -10.21 -6.21 9.28
C PRO A 143 -10.40 -4.77 8.78
N ASN A 144 -11.64 -4.25 8.77
CA ASN A 144 -11.93 -2.87 8.41
C ASN A 144 -11.86 -1.88 9.58
N GLY A 145 -11.29 -2.27 10.73
CA GLY A 145 -11.20 -1.42 11.89
C GLY A 145 -12.53 -1.19 12.62
N PRO A 146 -12.66 -0.07 13.38
CA PRO A 146 -11.62 0.92 13.60
C PRO A 146 -10.45 0.33 14.40
N PHE A 147 -9.23 0.56 13.92
CA PHE A 147 -8.01 0.24 14.65
C PHE A 147 -7.74 1.34 15.69
N LYS A 148 -7.15 0.94 16.81
CA LYS A 148 -6.73 1.84 17.89
C LYS A 148 -5.29 1.58 18.25
N ASP A 149 -4.55 2.64 18.58
CA ASP A 149 -3.18 2.53 19.08
C ASP A 149 -3.13 1.52 20.22
N TYR A 150 -2.29 0.49 20.04
CA TYR A 150 -2.22 -0.62 20.96
C TYR A 150 -1.24 -0.36 22.13
N LEU A 151 -0.28 0.54 21.94
CA LEU A 151 0.80 0.79 22.91
C LEU A 151 0.77 2.20 23.51
N GLY A 152 0.14 3.16 22.85
CA GLY A 152 0.20 4.58 23.23
C GLY A 152 1.54 5.25 22.90
N LYS A 153 2.44 4.55 22.22
CA LYS A 153 3.78 4.98 21.80
C LYS A 153 4.26 4.17 20.58
N PRO A 154 5.30 4.59 19.85
CA PRO A 154 5.88 3.76 18.81
C PRO A 154 6.42 2.44 19.38
N LEU A 155 6.28 1.37 18.60
CA LEU A 155 6.92 0.06 18.81
C LEU A 155 8.42 0.12 18.49
N VAL A 156 8.79 0.85 17.44
CA VAL A 156 10.19 1.20 17.11
C VAL A 156 10.28 2.70 16.95
N ASP A 157 11.00 3.37 17.84
CA ASP A 157 11.14 4.82 17.92
C ASP A 157 12.55 5.32 17.60
N LYS A 158 13.46 4.42 17.22
CA LYS A 158 14.88 4.72 17.02
C LYS A 158 15.45 4.05 15.78
N PHE A 159 16.55 4.61 15.32
CA PHE A 159 17.38 4.01 14.29
C PHE A 159 18.18 2.85 14.88
N HIS A 160 18.06 1.67 14.26
CA HIS A 160 18.87 0.50 14.60
C HIS A 160 19.67 0.08 13.37
N ASN A 161 20.98 -0.16 13.52
CA ASN A 161 21.85 -0.51 12.39
C ASN A 161 21.75 0.48 11.20
N GLY A 162 21.47 1.76 11.48
CA GLY A 162 21.26 2.80 10.44
C GLY A 162 19.87 2.82 9.79
N ALA A 163 18.99 1.85 10.08
CA ALA A 163 17.66 1.76 9.48
C ALA A 163 16.69 2.79 10.08
N GLN A 164 16.12 3.63 9.22
CA GLN A 164 15.00 4.49 9.58
C GLN A 164 13.77 3.62 9.92
N PRO A 165 13.04 3.88 11.02
CA PRO A 165 11.88 3.09 11.40
C PRO A 165 10.66 3.43 10.54
N ILE A 166 10.66 2.94 9.30
CA ILE A 166 9.58 3.03 8.31
C ILE A 166 9.44 1.69 7.58
N ASP A 167 8.41 1.59 6.73
CA ASP A 167 8.19 0.49 5.78
C ASP A 167 8.28 -0.88 6.45
N GLN A 168 7.51 -1.07 7.51
CA GLN A 168 7.49 -2.33 8.22
C GLN A 168 6.63 -3.39 7.52
N PHE A 169 7.09 -4.63 7.56
CA PHE A 169 6.39 -5.83 7.14
C PHE A 169 6.41 -6.89 8.25
N VAL A 170 5.29 -7.57 8.45
CA VAL A 170 5.15 -8.61 9.47
C VAL A 170 5.19 -9.98 8.82
N PHE A 171 6.29 -10.69 9.02
CA PHE A 171 6.55 -11.99 8.45
C PHE A 171 6.29 -13.10 9.48
N GLN A 172 5.47 -14.09 9.14
CA GLN A 172 5.34 -15.31 9.94
C GLN A 172 6.20 -16.42 9.34
N ASP A 173 7.16 -16.92 10.10
CA ASP A 173 8.03 -18.02 9.68
C ASP A 173 7.34 -19.40 9.88
N LYS A 174 7.98 -20.46 9.37
CA LYS A 174 7.49 -21.84 9.37
C LYS A 174 7.28 -22.41 10.77
N ASP A 175 8.02 -21.91 11.75
CA ASP A 175 7.91 -22.28 13.17
C ASP A 175 6.80 -21.52 13.91
N GLY A 176 6.11 -20.60 13.21
CA GLY A 176 5.06 -19.75 13.77
C GLY A 176 5.57 -18.46 14.42
N GLN A 177 6.90 -18.25 14.50
CA GLN A 177 7.47 -17.01 15.00
C GLN A 177 7.14 -15.86 14.04
N TYR A 178 6.65 -14.76 14.61
CA TYR A 178 6.47 -13.52 13.89
C TYR A 178 7.73 -12.66 13.95
N TYR A 179 8.11 -12.10 12.82
CA TYR A 179 9.21 -11.16 12.69
C TYR A 179 8.69 -9.83 12.17
N LEU A 180 9.23 -8.74 12.71
CA LEU A 180 9.13 -7.43 12.07
C LEU A 180 10.35 -7.28 11.16
N ILE A 181 10.12 -7.03 9.88
CA ILE A 181 11.14 -6.64 8.91
C ILE A 181 10.87 -5.18 8.56
N TYR A 182 11.85 -4.30 8.69
CA TYR A 182 11.63 -2.87 8.43
C TYR A 182 12.93 -2.17 8.06
N GLY A 183 12.81 -0.97 7.48
CA GLY A 183 13.94 -0.07 7.35
C GLY A 183 13.90 0.79 6.10
N GLY A 184 14.16 2.08 6.29
CA GLY A 184 14.52 3.00 5.21
C GLY A 184 16.01 3.32 5.20
N TRP A 185 16.40 4.30 4.39
CA TRP A 185 17.77 4.83 4.31
C TRP A 185 18.82 3.78 3.95
N ARG A 186 18.44 2.80 3.11
CA ARG A 186 19.32 1.74 2.63
C ARG A 186 19.79 0.76 3.68
N HIS A 187 19.07 0.65 4.80
CA HIS A 187 19.31 -0.35 5.83
C HIS A 187 18.02 -1.11 6.14
N CYS A 188 18.12 -2.41 6.39
CA CYS A 188 16.98 -3.28 6.68
C CYS A 188 17.28 -4.16 7.89
N ASN A 189 16.35 -4.17 8.85
CA ASN A 189 16.42 -4.99 10.04
C ASN A 189 15.35 -6.07 10.05
N ILE A 190 15.66 -7.16 10.75
CA ILE A 190 14.69 -8.17 11.20
C ILE A 190 14.78 -8.35 12.71
N ALA A 191 13.64 -8.42 13.38
CA ALA A 191 13.53 -8.64 14.83
C ALA A 191 12.39 -9.60 15.17
N LYS A 192 12.60 -10.46 16.17
CA LYS A 192 11.55 -11.37 16.67
C LYS A 192 10.52 -10.58 17.45
N LEU A 193 9.27 -10.58 17.00
CA LEU A 193 8.18 -9.99 17.75
C LEU A 193 7.82 -10.87 18.96
N LYS A 194 7.46 -10.23 20.08
CA LYS A 194 6.74 -10.91 21.17
C LYS A 194 5.42 -11.47 20.64
N ASP A 195 4.94 -12.51 21.31
CA ASP A 195 3.68 -13.16 20.93
C ASP A 195 2.50 -12.16 20.90
N ASP A 196 2.45 -11.23 21.83
CA ASP A 196 1.41 -10.21 21.89
C ASP A 196 1.66 -8.98 21.00
N PHE A 197 2.75 -8.95 20.22
CA PHE A 197 3.19 -7.84 19.39
C PHE A 197 3.50 -6.52 20.12
N THR A 198 3.73 -6.56 21.44
CA THR A 198 4.01 -5.35 22.25
C THR A 198 5.49 -4.97 22.32
N GLY A 199 6.36 -5.70 21.62
CA GLY A 199 7.80 -5.52 21.66
C GLY A 199 8.53 -6.67 20.99
N PHE A 200 9.80 -6.83 21.35
CA PHE A 200 10.69 -7.80 20.74
C PHE A 200 11.26 -8.81 21.74
N VAL A 201 11.68 -9.96 21.23
CA VAL A 201 12.41 -10.99 21.97
C VAL A 201 13.86 -10.98 21.47
N PRO A 202 14.87 -10.85 22.36
CA PRO A 202 16.26 -10.93 21.94
C PRO A 202 16.60 -12.28 21.28
N PHE A 203 17.51 -12.25 20.33
CA PHE A 203 18.16 -13.43 19.79
C PHE A 203 19.09 -14.07 20.83
N ALA A 204 19.55 -15.30 20.56
CA ALA A 204 20.41 -16.04 21.48
C ALA A 204 21.76 -15.35 21.76
N ASP A 205 22.21 -14.50 20.85
CA ASP A 205 23.41 -13.66 20.99
C ASP A 205 23.17 -12.35 21.76
N GLY A 206 21.95 -12.15 22.28
CA GLY A 206 21.54 -10.96 23.04
C GLY A 206 21.12 -9.76 22.18
N THR A 207 21.32 -9.80 20.86
CA THR A 207 20.87 -8.72 19.97
C THR A 207 19.35 -8.74 19.81
N THR A 208 18.73 -7.58 19.54
CA THR A 208 17.28 -7.50 19.27
C THR A 208 16.98 -7.31 17.78
N PHE A 209 17.78 -6.50 17.09
CA PHE A 209 17.64 -6.18 15.67
C PHE A 209 18.85 -6.69 14.90
N LYS A 210 18.62 -7.56 13.91
CA LYS A 210 19.66 -8.06 13.01
C LYS A 210 19.55 -7.37 11.67
N GLU A 211 20.66 -6.85 11.17
CA GLU A 211 20.71 -6.28 9.82
C GLU A 211 20.68 -7.40 8.77
N ILE A 212 19.80 -7.26 7.77
CA ILE A 212 19.64 -8.18 6.64
C ILE A 212 19.69 -7.45 5.29
N THR A 213 20.27 -6.25 5.26
CA THR A 213 20.35 -5.35 4.11
C THR A 213 20.95 -6.04 2.86
N PRO A 214 20.17 -6.24 1.79
CA PRO A 214 20.70 -6.73 0.52
C PRO A 214 21.35 -5.59 -0.28
N GLN A 215 22.10 -5.96 -1.32
CA GLN A 215 22.66 -4.99 -2.27
C GLN A 215 21.56 -4.12 -2.87
N ASN A 216 21.80 -2.80 -2.94
CA ASN A 216 20.91 -1.77 -3.49
C ASN A 216 19.57 -1.57 -2.77
N TYR A 217 19.40 -2.13 -1.57
CA TYR A 217 18.23 -1.86 -0.75
C TYR A 217 18.00 -0.36 -0.54
N VAL A 218 16.75 0.08 -0.60
CA VAL A 218 16.34 1.43 -0.17
C VAL A 218 15.30 1.33 0.95
N GLU A 219 14.20 0.61 0.71
CA GLU A 219 13.02 0.52 1.59
C GLU A 219 12.06 -0.61 1.16
N GLY A 220 10.83 -0.64 1.70
CA GLY A 220 9.73 -1.50 1.26
C GLY A 220 10.00 -3.02 1.31
N PRO A 221 10.46 -3.59 2.44
CA PRO A 221 10.74 -5.01 2.55
C PRO A 221 9.47 -5.85 2.50
N PHE A 222 9.51 -6.97 1.78
CA PHE A 222 8.46 -7.98 1.77
C PHE A 222 9.07 -9.38 1.71
N MET A 223 8.56 -10.31 2.51
CA MET A 223 9.09 -11.68 2.54
C MET A 223 7.98 -12.73 2.48
N PHE A 224 8.16 -13.75 1.65
CA PHE A 224 7.29 -14.92 1.65
C PHE A 224 8.06 -16.23 1.48
N ILE A 225 7.42 -17.32 1.87
CA ILE A 225 7.98 -18.67 1.75
C ILE A 225 7.36 -19.38 0.55
N ARG A 226 8.19 -20.02 -0.26
CA ARG A 226 7.76 -20.90 -1.35
C ARG A 226 8.77 -22.04 -1.51
N ASN A 227 8.28 -23.29 -1.56
CA ASN A 227 9.09 -24.50 -1.70
C ASN A 227 10.26 -24.58 -0.69
N GLY A 228 10.00 -24.18 0.56
CA GLY A 228 11.00 -24.20 1.63
C GLY A 228 12.02 -23.06 1.59
N LYS A 229 12.04 -22.21 0.56
CA LYS A 229 12.95 -21.05 0.44
C LYS A 229 12.26 -19.75 0.84
N TYR A 230 13.06 -18.77 1.26
CA TYR A 230 12.63 -17.41 1.62
C TYR A 230 12.87 -16.49 0.43
N TYR A 231 11.78 -15.94 -0.11
CA TYR A 231 11.81 -14.92 -1.15
C TYR A 231 11.73 -13.57 -0.46
N PHE A 232 12.82 -12.82 -0.54
CA PHE A 232 12.88 -11.48 0.02
C PHE A 232 12.89 -10.46 -1.11
N MET A 233 12.03 -9.46 -1.01
CA MET A 233 11.80 -8.44 -2.02
C MET A 233 11.89 -7.06 -1.36
N TRP A 234 12.33 -6.06 -2.12
CA TRP A 234 12.50 -4.69 -1.62
C TRP A 234 12.43 -3.67 -2.75
N SER A 235 12.23 -2.41 -2.39
CA SER A 235 12.29 -1.29 -3.32
C SER A 235 13.73 -0.79 -3.51
N GLU A 236 14.08 -0.46 -4.75
CA GLU A 236 15.30 0.23 -5.17
C GLU A 236 14.96 1.54 -5.89
N GLY A 237 15.89 2.49 -5.94
CA GLY A 237 15.65 3.81 -6.56
C GLY A 237 14.84 4.74 -5.66
N GLY A 238 14.48 5.92 -6.15
CA GLY A 238 13.71 6.91 -5.38
C GLY A 238 12.22 6.86 -5.71
N TRP A 239 11.33 6.74 -4.71
CA TRP A 239 9.87 6.67 -4.90
C TRP A 239 9.26 7.87 -5.65
N THR A 240 9.95 9.03 -5.66
CA THR A 240 9.55 10.20 -6.44
C THR A 240 9.92 10.08 -7.92
N GLY A 241 10.91 9.26 -8.25
CA GLY A 241 11.55 9.17 -9.55
C GLY A 241 11.08 7.98 -10.40
N PRO A 242 11.48 7.98 -11.69
CA PRO A 242 11.18 6.91 -12.62
C PRO A 242 11.98 5.61 -12.36
N ASP A 243 13.07 5.70 -11.59
CA ASP A 243 13.96 4.58 -11.28
C ASP A 243 13.47 3.69 -10.13
N TYR A 244 12.37 4.08 -9.46
CA TYR A 244 11.73 3.26 -8.44
C TYR A 244 11.34 1.91 -9.04
N SER A 245 11.74 0.85 -8.34
CA SER A 245 11.62 -0.53 -8.81
C SER A 245 11.62 -1.52 -7.66
N VAL A 246 11.22 -2.76 -7.90
CA VAL A 246 11.32 -3.86 -6.93
C VAL A 246 12.39 -4.83 -7.40
N ALA A 247 13.27 -5.21 -6.48
CA ALA A 247 14.23 -6.28 -6.66
C ALA A 247 13.98 -7.42 -5.67
N ASN A 248 14.64 -8.56 -5.90
CA ASN A 248 14.49 -9.70 -5.02
C ASN A 248 15.78 -10.51 -4.82
N ALA A 249 15.73 -11.37 -3.80
CA ALA A 249 16.68 -12.42 -3.48
C ALA A 249 15.93 -13.68 -3.02
N VAL A 250 16.62 -14.83 -3.06
CA VAL A 250 16.13 -16.10 -2.52
C VAL A 250 17.18 -16.68 -1.59
N ALA A 251 16.77 -17.11 -0.39
CA ALA A 251 17.66 -17.66 0.62
C ALA A 251 17.07 -18.90 1.32
N ASP A 252 17.92 -19.58 2.08
CA ASP A 252 17.57 -20.75 2.91
C ASP A 252 17.12 -20.40 4.33
N SER A 253 17.29 -19.15 4.73
CA SER A 253 17.02 -18.63 6.07
C SER A 253 16.31 -17.27 5.95
N PRO A 254 15.40 -16.91 6.88
CA PRO A 254 14.82 -15.57 6.92
C PRO A 254 15.86 -14.49 7.24
N PHE A 255 17.04 -14.88 7.72
CA PHE A 255 18.17 -13.99 8.03
C PHE A 255 19.16 -13.87 6.86
N GLY A 256 18.87 -14.47 5.70
CA GLY A 256 19.76 -14.48 4.55
C GLY A 256 20.91 -15.50 4.67
N PRO A 257 22.05 -15.26 3.98
CA PRO A 257 22.37 -14.05 3.21
C PRO A 257 21.47 -13.86 2.00
N PHE A 258 21.04 -12.62 1.74
CA PHE A 258 20.21 -12.27 0.60
C PHE A 258 21.06 -11.74 -0.56
N LYS A 259 21.46 -12.65 -1.46
CA LYS A 259 22.15 -12.27 -2.70
C LYS A 259 21.11 -11.80 -3.73
N ARG A 260 21.23 -10.55 -4.16
CA ARG A 260 20.36 -9.93 -5.17
C ARG A 260 20.36 -10.73 -6.47
N VAL A 261 19.16 -11.08 -6.94
CA VAL A 261 18.93 -11.80 -8.20
C VAL A 261 18.68 -10.80 -9.34
N GLY A 262 17.79 -9.82 -9.15
CA GLY A 262 17.49 -8.84 -10.19
C GLY A 262 16.26 -8.01 -9.88
N LYS A 263 15.91 -7.10 -10.80
CA LYS A 263 14.65 -6.33 -10.75
C LYS A 263 13.51 -7.21 -11.27
N ILE A 264 12.40 -7.19 -10.56
CA ILE A 264 11.17 -7.93 -10.91
C ILE A 264 10.01 -6.98 -11.23
N LEU A 265 10.06 -5.72 -10.81
CA LEU A 265 9.08 -4.68 -11.17
C LEU A 265 9.84 -3.38 -11.45
N GLN A 266 9.47 -2.68 -12.51
CA GLN A 266 10.04 -1.36 -12.86
C GLN A 266 9.05 -0.61 -13.75
N GLN A 267 9.30 0.68 -13.98
CA GLN A 267 8.51 1.46 -14.92
C GLN A 267 8.47 0.84 -16.34
N ASP A 268 7.39 1.15 -17.04
CA ASP A 268 7.28 0.99 -18.48
C ASP A 268 6.90 2.38 -19.03
N PRO A 269 7.80 3.09 -19.73
CA PRO A 269 7.53 4.42 -20.24
C PRO A 269 6.31 4.53 -21.16
N ALA A 270 5.81 3.41 -21.70
CA ALA A 270 4.57 3.38 -22.47
C ALA A 270 3.29 3.25 -21.61
N ILE A 271 3.42 2.94 -20.31
CA ILE A 271 2.29 2.66 -19.41
C ILE A 271 2.31 3.53 -18.15
N ALA A 272 3.42 3.57 -17.41
CA ALA A 272 3.54 4.28 -16.13
C ALA A 272 4.99 4.39 -15.66
N THR A 273 5.25 5.39 -14.80
CA THR A 273 6.56 5.57 -14.14
C THR A 273 6.49 5.22 -12.65
N GLY A 274 7.64 5.16 -11.98
CA GLY A 274 7.72 5.05 -10.52
C GLY A 274 7.02 3.81 -9.95
N ALA A 275 7.15 2.67 -10.62
CA ALA A 275 6.53 1.41 -10.19
C ALA A 275 7.39 0.72 -9.13
N GLY A 276 6.97 0.80 -7.88
CA GLY A 276 7.64 0.19 -6.74
C GLY A 276 6.71 0.15 -5.53
N HIS A 277 7.27 -0.10 -4.34
CA HIS A 277 6.58 -0.49 -3.10
C HIS A 277 5.44 -1.47 -3.32
N HIS A 278 5.57 -2.66 -2.73
CA HIS A 278 4.70 -3.75 -3.09
C HIS A 278 4.43 -4.68 -1.92
N SER A 279 3.41 -5.49 -2.12
CA SER A 279 3.11 -6.68 -1.34
C SER A 279 2.67 -7.81 -2.25
N VAL A 280 2.57 -9.03 -1.71
CA VAL A 280 2.16 -10.21 -2.47
C VAL A 280 1.02 -10.93 -1.77
N ILE A 281 -0.10 -11.05 -2.48
CA ILE A 281 -1.22 -11.90 -2.09
C ILE A 281 -0.96 -13.32 -2.60
N GLN A 282 -1.07 -14.31 -1.72
CA GLN A 282 -1.11 -15.72 -2.13
C GLN A 282 -2.56 -16.24 -2.08
N VAL A 283 -3.02 -16.85 -3.17
CA VAL A 283 -4.32 -17.54 -3.16
C VAL A 283 -4.22 -18.76 -2.23
N PRO A 284 -5.15 -18.95 -1.28
CA PRO A 284 -5.03 -19.99 -0.27
C PRO A 284 -4.85 -21.38 -0.88
N LYS A 285 -3.86 -22.13 -0.38
CA LYS A 285 -3.51 -23.50 -0.82
C LYS A 285 -3.09 -23.61 -2.29
N LYS A 286 -2.79 -22.50 -2.97
CA LYS A 286 -2.27 -22.49 -4.34
C LYS A 286 -0.92 -21.78 -4.38
N ASP A 287 -0.15 -22.09 -5.41
CA ASP A 287 1.06 -21.33 -5.76
C ASP A 287 0.75 -20.16 -6.71
N GLU A 288 -0.52 -19.74 -6.73
CA GLU A 288 -0.99 -18.59 -7.49
C GLU A 288 -0.86 -17.33 -6.61
N ARG A 289 -0.20 -16.30 -7.15
CA ARG A 289 0.14 -15.08 -6.41
C ARG A 289 -0.15 -13.84 -7.24
N TYR A 290 -0.50 -12.77 -6.56
CA TYR A 290 -0.65 -11.44 -7.14
C TYR A 290 0.27 -10.47 -6.45
N ILE A 291 1.04 -9.72 -7.23
CA ILE A 291 1.78 -8.56 -6.71
C ILE A 291 0.84 -7.36 -6.72
N VAL A 292 0.70 -6.71 -5.58
CA VAL A 292 0.00 -5.43 -5.44
C VAL A 292 1.07 -4.37 -5.25
N TYR A 293 1.02 -3.29 -6.01
CA TYR A 293 2.08 -2.28 -6.03
C TYR A 293 1.47 -0.90 -6.33
N HIS A 294 2.26 0.17 -6.26
CA HIS A 294 1.84 1.45 -6.79
C HIS A 294 2.68 1.87 -8.00
N ARG A 295 2.10 2.75 -8.82
CA ARG A 295 2.79 3.42 -9.93
C ARG A 295 2.28 4.85 -10.10
N ARG A 296 2.95 5.65 -10.92
CA ARG A 296 2.49 6.97 -11.36
C ARG A 296 1.97 6.92 -12.80
N PRO A 297 0.70 7.27 -13.07
CA PRO A 297 0.18 7.38 -14.43
C PRO A 297 1.00 8.37 -15.27
N LEU A 298 1.14 8.13 -16.58
CA LEU A 298 1.89 9.03 -17.48
C LEU A 298 1.29 10.44 -17.57
N THR A 299 0.03 10.61 -17.20
CA THR A 299 -0.65 11.91 -17.16
C THR A 299 -0.26 12.74 -15.94
N GLU A 300 0.44 12.15 -14.97
CA GLU A 300 0.74 12.78 -13.69
C GLU A 300 2.25 12.96 -13.51
N ILE A 301 2.65 14.13 -13.00
CA ILE A 301 4.05 14.44 -12.66
C ILE A 301 4.26 14.70 -11.17
N ASP A 302 3.18 14.91 -10.40
CA ASP A 302 3.29 15.10 -8.96
C ASP A 302 3.72 13.77 -8.30
N ARG A 303 4.68 13.86 -7.38
CA ARG A 303 5.20 12.71 -6.66
C ARG A 303 4.12 12.00 -5.86
N ASP A 304 3.10 12.72 -5.41
CA ASP A 304 2.03 12.21 -4.55
C ASP A 304 0.87 11.57 -5.36
N HIS A 305 0.82 11.72 -6.69
CA HIS A 305 -0.23 11.14 -7.55
C HIS A 305 0.06 9.67 -7.93
N ARG A 306 0.17 8.83 -6.90
CA ARG A 306 0.41 7.38 -7.02
C ARG A 306 -0.90 6.61 -6.98
N VAL A 307 -1.00 5.54 -7.77
CA VAL A 307 -2.20 4.71 -7.85
C VAL A 307 -1.86 3.25 -7.60
N THR A 308 -2.72 2.54 -6.88
CA THR A 308 -2.56 1.11 -6.59
C THR A 308 -2.93 0.26 -7.80
N CYS A 309 -2.08 -0.72 -8.12
CA CYS A 309 -2.21 -1.63 -9.25
C CYS A 309 -1.96 -3.08 -8.81
N ILE A 310 -2.39 -4.02 -9.62
CA ILE A 310 -2.22 -5.45 -9.38
C ILE A 310 -1.81 -6.18 -10.66
N GLU A 311 -0.91 -7.15 -10.53
CA GLU A 311 -0.54 -8.07 -11.60
C GLU A 311 -0.43 -9.49 -11.05
N GLN A 312 -0.59 -10.48 -11.92
CA GLN A 312 -0.27 -11.87 -11.57
C GLN A 312 1.25 -12.07 -11.56
N MET A 313 1.75 -12.72 -10.51
CA MET A 313 3.18 -13.04 -10.37
C MET A 313 3.45 -14.48 -10.77
N PHE A 314 4.52 -14.70 -11.54
CA PHE A 314 4.92 -16.01 -12.04
C PHE A 314 6.35 -16.34 -11.66
N PHE A 315 6.67 -17.63 -11.67
CA PHE A 315 8.01 -18.15 -11.42
C PHE A 315 8.50 -18.94 -12.64
N ASN A 316 9.81 -18.97 -12.87
CA ASN A 316 10.41 -19.88 -13.84
C ASN A 316 10.66 -21.27 -13.21
N GLU A 317 11.12 -22.22 -14.02
CA GLU A 317 11.37 -23.60 -13.60
C GLU A 317 12.45 -23.70 -12.52
N GLN A 318 13.39 -22.75 -12.50
CA GLN A 318 14.45 -22.63 -11.49
C GLN A 318 13.93 -21.96 -10.19
N GLY A 319 12.66 -21.56 -10.15
CA GLY A 319 12.04 -20.95 -8.99
C GLY A 319 12.27 -19.44 -8.85
N PHE A 320 12.92 -18.76 -9.79
CA PHE A 320 13.05 -17.30 -9.77
C PHE A 320 11.74 -16.62 -10.17
N ILE A 321 11.46 -15.46 -9.56
CA ILE A 321 10.33 -14.60 -9.94
C ILE A 321 10.59 -14.08 -11.36
N LYS A 322 9.62 -14.25 -12.26
CA LYS A 322 9.66 -13.65 -13.60
C LYS A 322 9.37 -12.15 -13.48
N PRO A 323 10.00 -11.29 -14.32
CA PRO A 323 9.66 -9.87 -14.36
C PRO A 323 8.15 -9.66 -14.58
N VAL A 324 7.59 -8.80 -13.75
CA VAL A 324 6.20 -8.38 -13.79
C VAL A 324 6.04 -7.35 -14.91
N LYS A 325 5.09 -7.60 -15.80
CA LYS A 325 4.74 -6.66 -16.87
C LYS A 325 3.62 -5.77 -16.37
N LEU A 326 3.81 -4.46 -16.44
CA LEU A 326 2.75 -3.48 -16.17
C LEU A 326 1.66 -3.62 -17.25
N THR A 327 0.40 -3.58 -16.83
CA THR A 327 -0.76 -3.59 -17.74
C THR A 327 -1.76 -2.51 -17.34
N ASN A 328 -2.68 -2.16 -18.25
CA ASN A 328 -3.86 -1.35 -17.91
C ASN A 328 -5.05 -2.24 -17.53
N GLU A 329 -5.00 -3.50 -17.93
CA GLU A 329 -6.05 -4.48 -17.75
C GLU A 329 -6.06 -5.06 -16.32
N GLY A 330 -4.90 -5.18 -15.69
CA GLY A 330 -4.73 -5.85 -14.40
C GLY A 330 -5.06 -7.35 -14.48
N VAL A 331 -5.59 -7.90 -13.38
CA VAL A 331 -5.86 -9.33 -13.25
C VAL A 331 -7.29 -9.70 -13.64
N ALA A 332 -7.52 -10.94 -14.05
CA ALA A 332 -8.86 -11.47 -14.30
C ALA A 332 -9.67 -11.63 -13.00
N ARG A 333 -11.00 -11.67 -13.13
CA ARG A 333 -11.91 -11.95 -12.00
C ARG A 333 -11.52 -13.25 -11.30
N LYS A 334 -11.39 -13.21 -9.98
CA LYS A 334 -11.02 -14.38 -9.16
C LYS A 334 -11.79 -14.44 -7.84
N PRO A 335 -12.97 -15.08 -7.79
CA PRO A 335 -13.67 -15.32 -6.53
C PRO A 335 -12.91 -16.25 -5.58
N LEU A 336 -13.00 -16.01 -4.26
CA LEU A 336 -12.42 -16.84 -3.18
C LEU A 336 -13.32 -17.96 -2.67
#